data_AF-X1SKV9-F1
#
_entry.id   AF-X1SKV9-F1
#
_cell.length_a   1.000
_cell.length_b   1.000
_cell.length_c   1.000
_cell.angle_alpha   90.00
_cell.angle_beta   90.00
_cell.angle_gamma   90.00
#
_symmetry.space_group_name_H-M   'P 1'
#
loop_
_entity.id
_entity.type
_entity.pdbx_description
1 polymer ?
#
loop_
_entity_poly.entity_id
_entity_poly.type
_entity_poly.pdbx_seq_one_letter_code
_entity_poly.pdbx_strand_id
1 'polypeptide(L)'
;QDFEIEGEYFAQEDSIKMIIGDGLGYNFFDYPLSQSLRVEEFGLGHTFHISGIVMDSFYSGFAGYVDLEVMQEDLNYSEHNINLLLLKIRPGEYNNVIDDIELIISGNLGDNFTYINLNQTFDDNLQYLNNLTLYPAFLIIVMAVISIFSLYNYQKGSIMEKAKDFLIMKAIGSKNKNIKKILFS
;
A
#
# COMPACT_ATOMS: atom_id res chain seq x y z
N GLN A 1 1.24 -3.22 -22.46
CA GLN A 1 0.02 -2.90 -21.70
C GLN A 1 0.51 -2.17 -20.48
N ASP A 2 0.35 -0.85 -20.47
CA ASP A 2 0.53 -0.08 -19.25
C ASP A 2 -0.61 -0.49 -18.33
N PHE A 3 -0.28 -1.15 -17.22
CA PHE A 3 -1.27 -1.72 -16.28
C PHE A 3 -2.10 -0.64 -15.57
N GLU A 4 -1.77 0.63 -15.81
CA GLU A 4 -2.25 1.78 -15.06
C GLU A 4 -3.49 2.44 -15.69
N ILE A 5 -3.76 2.19 -16.98
CA ILE A 5 -4.89 2.81 -17.70
C ILE A 5 -5.63 1.84 -18.64
N GLU A 6 -6.95 1.91 -18.62
CA GLU A 6 -7.84 1.35 -19.64
C GLU A 6 -8.37 2.48 -20.52
N GLY A 7 -8.22 2.37 -21.84
CA GLY A 7 -8.56 3.44 -22.79
C GLY A 7 -7.35 4.26 -23.21
N GLU A 8 -7.53 5.56 -23.42
CA GLU A 8 -6.50 6.47 -23.93
C GLU A 8 -6.36 7.71 -23.05
N TYR A 9 -5.13 8.23 -22.95
CA TYR A 9 -4.91 9.56 -22.39
C TYR A 9 -5.46 10.62 -23.35
N PHE A 10 -6.04 11.69 -22.81
CA PHE A 10 -6.41 12.85 -23.62
C PHE A 10 -5.16 13.65 -24.01
N ALA A 11 -5.14 14.16 -25.24
CA ALA A 11 -4.14 15.14 -25.67
C ALA A 11 -4.55 16.54 -25.19
N GLN A 12 -3.59 17.46 -25.12
CA GLN A 12 -3.81 18.85 -24.70
C GLN A 12 -4.88 19.59 -25.53
N GLU A 13 -5.17 19.12 -26.74
CA GLU A 13 -6.17 19.71 -27.65
C GLU A 13 -7.58 19.09 -27.50
N ASP A 14 -7.75 18.04 -26.69
CA ASP A 14 -9.01 17.32 -26.54
C ASP A 14 -9.87 17.89 -25.39
N SER A 15 -10.38 19.11 -25.55
CA SER A 15 -11.15 19.81 -24.49
C SER A 15 -12.43 19.08 -24.02
N ILE A 16 -12.91 18.12 -24.79
CA ILE A 16 -14.16 17.38 -24.53
C ILE A 16 -13.88 16.03 -23.81
N LYS A 17 -12.62 15.64 -23.64
CA LYS A 17 -12.27 14.35 -23.03
C LYS A 17 -11.95 14.50 -21.55
N MET A 18 -12.28 13.47 -20.78
CA MET A 18 -11.78 13.28 -19.42
C MET A 18 -11.24 11.88 -19.20
N ILE A 19 -10.39 11.73 -18.21
CA ILE A 19 -10.04 10.44 -17.60
C ILE A 19 -10.71 10.39 -16.24
N ILE A 20 -11.21 9.22 -15.85
CA ILE A 20 -11.78 9.01 -14.51
C ILE A 20 -10.96 7.97 -13.74
N GLY A 21 -10.97 8.06 -12.42
CA GLY A 21 -10.44 7.00 -11.56
C GLY A 21 -11.28 5.73 -11.64
N ASP A 22 -10.65 4.60 -11.32
CA ASP A 22 -11.26 3.27 -11.26
C ASP A 22 -12.43 3.19 -10.27
N GLY A 23 -12.37 3.94 -9.17
CA GLY A 23 -13.48 4.07 -8.23
C GLY A 23 -14.76 4.61 -8.89
N LEU A 24 -14.68 5.70 -9.66
CA LEU A 24 -15.81 6.20 -10.45
C LEU A 24 -16.16 5.21 -11.57
N GLY A 25 -15.16 4.76 -12.33
CA GLY A 25 -15.35 3.93 -13.53
C GLY A 25 -16.12 2.65 -13.26
N TYR A 26 -15.75 1.91 -12.21
CA TYR A 26 -16.33 0.59 -11.93
C TYR A 26 -17.53 0.60 -10.98
N ASN A 27 -17.81 1.70 -10.28
CA ASN A 27 -18.97 1.77 -9.37
C ASN A 27 -20.14 2.59 -9.93
N PHE A 28 -19.90 3.52 -10.84
CA PHE A 28 -20.95 4.41 -11.38
C PHE A 28 -21.38 4.09 -12.81
N PHE A 29 -20.54 3.37 -13.57
CA PHE A 29 -20.78 3.13 -14.99
C PHE A 29 -20.77 1.63 -15.32
N ASP A 30 -21.72 1.20 -16.15
CA ASP A 30 -21.71 -0.16 -16.71
C ASP A 30 -20.69 -0.27 -17.86
N TYR A 31 -20.58 0.80 -18.67
CA TYR A 31 -19.68 0.90 -19.81
C TYR A 31 -19.02 2.30 -19.83
N PRO A 32 -18.09 2.57 -18.90
CA PRO A 32 -17.49 3.90 -18.68
C PRO A 32 -17.00 4.57 -19.97
N LEU A 33 -16.22 3.87 -20.81
CA LEU A 33 -15.65 4.41 -22.05
C LEU A 33 -16.69 4.75 -23.15
N SER A 34 -17.95 4.34 -22.98
CA SER A 34 -19.05 4.65 -23.92
C SER A 34 -19.97 5.74 -23.38
N GLN A 35 -19.65 6.31 -22.22
CA GLN A 35 -20.49 7.26 -21.50
C GLN A 35 -19.78 8.60 -21.30
N SER A 36 -20.51 9.56 -20.76
CA SER A 36 -20.04 10.92 -20.52
C SER A 36 -20.50 11.40 -19.15
N LEU A 37 -19.72 12.29 -18.54
CA LEU A 37 -20.02 12.91 -17.25
C LEU A 37 -20.19 14.42 -17.44
N ARG A 38 -21.22 14.99 -16.82
CA ARG A 38 -21.48 16.43 -16.85
C ARG A 38 -21.33 16.99 -15.45
N VAL A 39 -20.54 18.06 -15.33
CA VAL A 39 -20.34 18.76 -14.06
C VAL A 39 -21.22 20.01 -14.07
N GLU A 40 -22.33 19.98 -13.32
CA GLU A 40 -23.33 21.07 -13.31
C GLU A 40 -23.03 22.15 -12.27
N GLU A 41 -22.34 21.80 -11.17
CA GLU A 41 -22.17 22.67 -10.01
C GLU A 41 -21.04 23.70 -10.19
N PHE A 42 -20.15 23.45 -11.16
CA PHE A 42 -18.97 24.28 -11.44
C PHE A 42 -19.03 24.75 -12.90
N GLY A 43 -19.21 26.06 -13.14
CA GLY A 43 -19.10 26.68 -14.47
C GLY A 43 -20.31 26.51 -15.40
N LEU A 44 -20.06 26.33 -16.71
CA LEU A 44 -21.07 26.37 -17.79
C LEU A 44 -21.83 25.05 -18.02
N GLY A 45 -21.59 24.02 -17.19
CA GLY A 45 -22.24 22.72 -17.35
C GLY A 45 -21.67 21.91 -18.51
N HIS A 46 -20.33 21.81 -18.59
CA HIS A 46 -19.63 21.11 -19.67
C HIS A 46 -19.78 19.59 -19.56
N THR A 47 -19.95 18.92 -20.71
CA THR A 47 -20.11 17.46 -20.79
C THR A 47 -18.82 16.85 -21.32
N PHE A 48 -18.23 15.97 -20.53
CA PHE A 48 -16.97 15.30 -20.83
C PHE A 48 -17.20 13.86 -21.26
N HIS A 49 -16.66 13.47 -22.40
CA HIS A 49 -16.60 12.08 -22.81
C HIS A 49 -15.47 11.36 -22.07
N ILE A 50 -15.75 10.18 -21.52
CA ILE A 50 -14.77 9.40 -20.77
C ILE A 50 -13.87 8.67 -21.77
N SER A 51 -12.62 9.11 -21.84
CA SER A 51 -11.59 8.59 -22.76
C SER A 51 -10.73 7.50 -22.16
N GLY A 52 -10.61 7.48 -20.83
CA GLY A 52 -9.79 6.51 -20.11
C GLY A 52 -10.20 6.36 -18.65
N ILE A 53 -9.80 5.23 -18.07
CA ILE A 53 -9.96 4.88 -16.67
C ILE A 53 -8.57 4.60 -16.11
N VAL A 54 -8.16 5.34 -15.10
CA VAL A 54 -6.85 5.18 -14.47
C VAL A 54 -7.01 4.53 -13.10
N MET A 55 -6.08 3.65 -12.73
CA MET A 55 -6.00 3.16 -11.35
C MET A 55 -5.58 4.31 -10.45
N ASP A 56 -6.50 4.81 -9.62
CA ASP A 56 -6.28 6.03 -8.84
C ASP A 56 -6.37 5.77 -7.33
N SER A 57 -5.26 6.00 -6.64
CA SER A 57 -5.20 5.94 -5.18
C SER A 57 -5.76 7.18 -4.49
N PHE A 58 -5.88 8.31 -5.19
CA PHE A 58 -6.45 9.53 -4.66
C PHE A 58 -7.96 9.39 -4.53
N TYR A 59 -8.51 9.90 -3.41
CA TYR A 59 -9.95 9.90 -3.14
C TYR A 59 -10.66 8.54 -3.39
N SER A 60 -9.96 7.42 -3.16
CA SER A 60 -10.44 6.05 -3.44
C SER A 60 -10.88 5.83 -4.89
N GLY A 61 -10.22 6.48 -5.85
CA GLY A 61 -10.52 6.39 -7.27
C GLY A 61 -11.77 7.17 -7.69
N PHE A 62 -12.36 7.97 -6.79
CA PHE A 62 -13.54 8.79 -7.11
C PHE A 62 -13.17 10.18 -7.67
N ALA A 63 -12.19 10.24 -8.57
CA ALA A 63 -11.68 11.48 -9.15
C ALA A 63 -11.87 11.53 -10.67
N GLY A 64 -12.00 12.75 -11.21
CA GLY A 64 -12.00 13.03 -12.64
C GLY A 64 -10.86 13.97 -13.00
N TYR A 65 -10.22 13.70 -14.13
CA TYR A 65 -9.07 14.45 -14.65
C TYR A 65 -9.42 15.02 -16.01
N VAL A 66 -9.19 16.31 -16.17
CA VAL A 66 -9.37 17.08 -17.40
C VAL A 66 -8.14 17.96 -17.61
N ASP A 67 -8.02 18.56 -18.78
CA ASP A 67 -6.96 19.53 -19.03
C ASP A 67 -7.08 20.74 -18.09
N LEU A 68 -5.94 21.31 -17.69
CA LEU A 68 -5.90 22.45 -16.76
C LEU A 68 -6.59 23.68 -17.35
N GLU A 69 -6.44 23.94 -18.64
CA GLU A 69 -7.09 25.05 -19.33
C GLU A 69 -8.61 24.88 -19.28
N VAL A 70 -9.10 23.67 -19.52
CA VAL A 70 -10.53 23.34 -19.42
C VAL A 70 -11.04 23.46 -17.99
N MET A 71 -10.26 23.03 -17.00
CA MET A 71 -10.62 23.25 -15.59
C MET A 71 -10.71 24.75 -15.25
N GLN A 72 -9.83 25.56 -15.80
CA GLN A 72 -9.78 26.99 -15.51
C GLN A 72 -10.90 27.77 -16.21
N GLU A 73 -11.14 27.47 -17.49
CA GLU A 73 -12.12 28.16 -18.34
C GLU A 73 -13.55 27.64 -18.12
N ASP A 74 -13.77 26.32 -18.25
CA ASP A 74 -15.12 25.76 -18.31
C ASP A 74 -15.70 25.47 -16.92
N LEU A 75 -14.85 25.15 -15.94
CA LEU A 75 -15.26 24.86 -14.56
C LEU A 75 -15.11 26.08 -13.63
N ASN A 76 -14.73 27.25 -14.18
CA ASN A 76 -14.61 28.52 -13.46
C ASN A 76 -13.63 28.49 -12.27
N TYR A 77 -12.56 27.70 -12.37
CA TYR A 77 -11.45 27.76 -11.43
C TYR A 77 -10.46 28.83 -11.90
N SER A 78 -10.45 30.01 -11.29
CA SER A 78 -9.55 31.10 -11.72
C SER A 78 -8.06 30.68 -11.74
N GLU A 79 -7.27 31.30 -12.63
CA GLU A 79 -5.84 31.04 -12.89
C GLU A 79 -4.93 31.02 -11.64
N HIS A 80 -5.42 31.55 -10.51
CA HIS A 80 -4.66 31.66 -9.26
C HIS A 80 -4.85 30.47 -8.30
N ASN A 81 -5.61 29.44 -8.69
CA ASN A 81 -5.96 28.31 -7.81
C ASN A 81 -5.11 27.04 -8.02
N ILE A 82 -3.91 27.16 -8.60
CA ILE A 82 -2.99 26.02 -8.65
C ILE A 82 -2.49 25.75 -7.23
N ASN A 83 -3.05 24.72 -6.59
CA ASN A 83 -2.74 24.34 -5.22
C ASN A 83 -1.64 23.27 -5.12
N LEU A 84 -1.29 22.62 -6.24
CA LEU A 84 -0.36 21.50 -6.26
C LEU A 84 0.39 21.44 -7.59
N LEU A 85 1.70 21.22 -7.52
CA LEU A 85 2.57 21.00 -8.67
C LEU A 85 3.36 19.70 -8.47
N LEU A 86 3.20 18.76 -9.39
CA LEU A 86 4.02 17.54 -9.40
C LEU A 86 5.27 17.75 -10.25
N LEU A 87 6.44 17.56 -9.63
CA LEU A 87 7.73 17.67 -10.29
C LEU A 87 8.44 16.32 -10.31
N LYS A 88 8.80 15.83 -11.50
CA LYS A 88 9.62 14.64 -11.66
C LYS A 88 11.09 15.03 -11.81
N ILE A 89 11.85 14.87 -10.74
CA ILE A 89 13.28 15.18 -10.72
C ILE A 89 14.05 14.00 -11.35
N ARG A 90 15.10 14.32 -12.12
CA ARG A 90 15.97 13.29 -12.71
C ARG A 90 16.74 12.53 -11.61
N PRO A 91 16.98 11.22 -11.77
CA PRO A 91 17.74 10.46 -10.79
C PRO A 91 19.13 11.09 -10.54
N GLY A 92 19.50 11.25 -9.26
CA GLY A 92 20.78 11.82 -8.86
C GLY A 92 20.83 13.35 -8.75
N GLU A 93 19.83 14.06 -9.25
CA GLU A 93 19.82 15.54 -9.27
C GLU A 93 19.05 16.17 -8.09
N TYR A 94 18.47 15.35 -7.22
CA TYR A 94 17.60 15.83 -6.12
C TYR A 94 18.26 16.93 -5.27
N ASN A 95 19.49 16.69 -4.82
CA ASN A 95 20.20 17.64 -3.95
C ASN A 95 20.50 18.97 -4.65
N ASN A 96 20.68 18.96 -5.98
CA ASN A 96 20.95 20.18 -6.74
C ASN A 96 19.67 20.98 -6.98
N VAL A 97 18.54 20.28 -7.16
CA VAL A 97 17.25 20.90 -7.53
C VAL A 97 16.47 21.37 -6.30
N ILE A 98 16.62 20.72 -5.15
CA ILE A 98 15.83 21.04 -3.96
C ILE A 98 16.16 22.42 -3.38
N ASP A 99 17.44 22.81 -3.40
CA ASP A 99 17.88 24.13 -2.94
C ASP A 99 17.26 25.24 -3.81
N ASP A 100 17.19 25.03 -5.12
CA ASP A 100 16.55 25.96 -6.06
C ASP A 100 15.04 26.04 -5.82
N ILE A 101 14.37 24.91 -5.56
CA ILE A 101 12.94 24.88 -5.22
C ILE A 101 12.69 25.64 -3.91
N GLU A 102 13.51 25.43 -2.89
CA GLU A 102 13.39 26.12 -1.60
C GLU A 102 13.59 27.63 -1.75
N LEU A 103 14.53 28.05 -2.60
CA LEU A 103 14.75 29.46 -2.92
C LEU A 103 13.56 30.08 -3.68
N ILE A 104 12.94 29.33 -4.60
CA ILE A 104 11.73 29.78 -5.30
C ILE A 104 10.54 29.91 -4.34
N ILE A 105 10.35 28.94 -3.45
CA ILE A 105 9.26 28.96 -2.47
C ILE A 105 9.42 30.16 -1.52
N SER A 106 10.59 30.28 -0.89
CA SER A 106 10.87 31.36 0.07
C SER A 106 10.92 32.75 -0.58
N GLY A 107 11.39 32.84 -1.83
CA GLY A 107 11.54 34.10 -2.56
C GLY A 107 10.28 34.62 -3.23
N ASN A 108 9.43 33.74 -3.77
CA ASN A 108 8.31 34.13 -4.64
C ASN A 108 6.93 33.69 -4.16
N LEU A 109 6.81 32.54 -3.50
CA LEU A 109 5.51 31.94 -3.15
C LEU A 109 5.12 32.20 -1.68
N GLY A 110 6.10 32.32 -0.79
CA GLY A 110 5.94 32.56 0.64
C GLY A 110 5.61 31.30 1.45
N ASP A 111 5.41 31.50 2.75
CA ASP A 111 5.32 30.42 3.76
C ASP A 111 4.09 29.49 3.62
N ASN A 112 3.12 29.84 2.78
CA ASN A 112 1.94 29.02 2.53
C ASN A 112 2.23 27.84 1.59
N PHE A 113 3.37 27.85 0.91
CA PHE A 113 3.78 26.80 0.01
C PHE A 113 4.86 25.94 0.66
N THR A 114 4.77 24.64 0.43
CA THR A 114 5.75 23.66 0.90
C THR A 114 5.94 22.60 -0.17
N TYR A 115 6.99 21.80 -0.03
CA TYR A 115 7.24 20.66 -0.89
C TYR A 115 7.21 19.37 -0.08
N ILE A 116 6.83 18.28 -0.74
CA ILE A 116 6.86 16.93 -0.17
C ILE A 116 7.70 16.06 -1.10
N ASN A 117 8.74 15.45 -0.56
CA ASN A 117 9.52 14.46 -1.31
C ASN A 117 8.83 13.09 -1.24
N LEU A 118 8.11 12.76 -2.32
CA LEU A 118 7.39 11.50 -2.44
C LEU A 118 8.30 10.26 -2.36
N ASN A 119 9.55 10.34 -2.82
CA ASN A 119 10.49 9.21 -2.73
C ASN A 119 10.89 8.95 -1.28
N GLN A 120 11.22 10.01 -0.53
CA GLN A 120 11.55 9.87 0.88
C GLN A 120 10.36 9.33 1.67
N THR A 121 9.16 9.88 1.44
CA THR A 121 7.92 9.38 2.08
C THR A 121 7.65 7.91 1.73
N PHE A 122 7.91 7.49 0.49
CA PHE A 122 7.80 6.10 0.08
C PHE A 122 8.77 5.20 0.84
N ASP A 123 10.05 5.60 0.93
CA ASP A 123 11.08 4.85 1.63
C ASP A 123 10.79 4.74 3.14
N ASP A 124 10.33 5.82 3.76
CA ASP A 124 9.94 5.85 5.18
C ASP A 124 8.76 4.88 5.44
N ASN A 125 7.76 4.90 4.56
CA ASN A 125 6.62 3.99 4.65
C ASN A 125 7.03 2.53 4.44
N LEU A 126 7.93 2.26 3.49
CA LEU A 126 8.45 0.91 3.25
C LEU A 126 9.23 0.40 4.45
N GLN A 127 10.05 1.25 5.07
CA GLN A 127 10.77 0.92 6.29
C GLN A 127 9.81 0.64 7.45
N TYR A 128 8.76 1.44 7.59
CA TYR A 128 7.72 1.22 8.60
C TYR A 128 7.02 -0.14 8.42
N LEU A 129 6.63 -0.50 7.20
CA LEU A 129 6.02 -1.79 6.89
C LEU A 129 6.98 -2.96 7.18
N ASN A 130 8.25 -2.80 6.83
CA ASN A 130 9.27 -3.81 7.12
C ASN A 130 9.42 -4.03 8.63
N ASN A 131 9.44 -2.94 9.41
CA ASN A 131 9.49 -3.01 10.87
C ASN A 131 8.24 -3.67 11.46
N LEU A 132 7.05 -3.38 10.93
CA LEU A 132 5.81 -4.02 11.35
C LEU A 132 5.84 -5.54 11.13
N THR A 133 6.46 -5.99 10.03
CA THR A 133 6.58 -7.41 9.69
C THR A 133 7.44 -8.19 10.68
N LEU A 134 8.33 -7.53 11.44
CA LEU A 134 9.15 -8.18 12.46
C LEU A 134 8.35 -8.59 13.71
N TYR A 135 7.26 -7.89 14.05
CA TYR A 135 6.48 -8.20 15.26
C TYR A 135 5.79 -9.58 15.17
N PRO A 136 5.05 -9.93 14.11
CA PRO A 136 4.50 -11.28 13.95
C PRO A 136 5.59 -12.36 13.93
N ALA A 137 6.73 -12.10 13.26
CA ALA A 137 7.84 -13.06 13.21
C ALA A 137 8.40 -13.35 14.60
N PHE A 138 8.58 -12.31 15.43
CA PHE A 138 8.98 -12.46 16.82
C PHE A 138 7.96 -13.26 17.64
N LEU A 139 6.66 -12.97 17.49
CA LEU A 139 5.59 -13.71 18.17
C LEU A 139 5.59 -15.20 17.81
N ILE A 140 5.80 -15.53 16.53
CA ILE A 140 5.90 -16.93 16.07
C ILE A 140 7.06 -17.64 16.78
N ILE A 141 8.22 -16.99 16.91
CA ILE A 141 9.38 -17.54 17.62
C ILE A 141 9.05 -17.78 19.10
N VAL A 142 8.46 -16.80 19.77
CA VAL A 142 8.07 -16.93 21.19
C VAL A 142 7.06 -18.08 21.37
N MET A 143 6.05 -18.16 20.51
CA MET A 143 5.08 -19.26 20.54
C MET A 143 5.75 -20.61 20.32
N ALA A 144 6.66 -20.73 19.36
CA ALA A 144 7.39 -21.96 19.10
C ALA A 144 8.20 -22.42 20.32
N VAL A 145 8.87 -21.48 21.01
CA VAL A 145 9.59 -21.77 22.24
C VAL A 145 8.65 -22.26 23.34
N ILE A 146 7.51 -21.60 23.55
CA ILE A 146 6.49 -22.02 24.54
C ILE A 146 5.98 -23.42 24.20
N SER A 147 5.70 -23.72 22.93
CA SER A 147 5.24 -25.03 22.48
C SER A 147 6.28 -26.12 22.74
N ILE A 148 7.57 -25.86 22.49
CA ILE A 148 8.65 -26.80 22.80
C ILE A 148 8.72 -27.09 24.31
N PHE A 149 8.64 -26.05 25.14
CA PHE A 149 8.63 -26.22 26.60
C PHE A 149 7.40 -26.99 27.08
N SER A 150 6.22 -26.69 26.53
CA SER A 150 4.98 -27.41 26.83
C SER A 150 5.10 -28.90 26.46
N LEU A 151 5.62 -29.21 25.28
CA LEU A 151 5.85 -30.58 24.83
C LEU A 151 6.86 -31.30 25.72
N TYR A 152 7.95 -30.63 26.10
CA TYR A 152 8.94 -31.19 27.01
C TYR A 152 8.34 -31.53 28.39
N ASN A 153 7.56 -30.61 28.96
CA ASN A 153 6.88 -30.83 30.24
C ASN A 153 5.85 -31.96 30.15
N TYR A 154 5.10 -32.03 29.05
CA TYR A 154 4.16 -33.12 28.79
C TYR A 154 4.86 -34.48 28.72
N GLN A 155 5.93 -34.60 27.92
CA GLN A 155 6.71 -35.83 27.82
C GLN A 155 7.31 -36.22 29.17
N LYS A 156 7.89 -35.27 29.91
CA LYS A 156 8.43 -35.49 31.25
C LYS A 156 7.36 -36.02 32.21
N GLY A 157 6.16 -35.43 32.19
CA GLY A 157 5.01 -35.88 32.99
C GLY A 157 4.61 -37.32 32.65
N SER A 158 4.46 -37.63 31.35
CA SER A 158 4.11 -38.98 30.88
C SER A 158 5.14 -40.05 31.27
N ILE A 159 6.44 -39.71 31.20
CA ILE A 159 7.52 -40.61 31.64
C ILE A 159 7.45 -40.85 33.15
N MET A 160 7.17 -39.81 33.94
CA MET A 160 7.04 -39.91 35.39
C MET A 160 5.89 -40.83 35.80
N GLU A 161 4.76 -40.75 35.10
CA GLU A 161 3.59 -41.59 35.33
C GLU A 161 3.92 -43.08 35.09
N LYS A 162 4.63 -43.38 33.99
CA LYS A 162 5.08 -44.73 33.63
C LYS A 162 6.32 -45.22 34.41
N ALA A 163 6.94 -44.36 35.23
CA ALA A 163 8.17 -44.69 35.94
C ALA A 163 8.02 -45.90 36.87
N LYS A 164 6.86 -46.03 37.54
CA LYS A 164 6.55 -47.19 38.39
C LYS A 164 6.47 -48.49 37.57
N ASP A 165 5.82 -48.45 36.41
CA ASP A 165 5.70 -49.61 35.53
C ASP A 165 7.06 -50.05 35.00
N PHE A 166 7.94 -49.09 34.66
CA PHE A 166 9.31 -49.40 34.25
C PHE A 166 10.15 -50.03 35.38
N LEU A 167 9.96 -49.60 36.63
CA LEU A 167 10.62 -50.22 37.79
C LEU A 167 10.16 -51.67 37.99
N ILE A 168 8.86 -51.94 37.84
CA ILE A 168 8.30 -53.30 37.90
C ILE A 168 8.88 -54.16 36.76
N MET A 169 8.91 -53.65 35.54
CA MET A 169 9.47 -54.36 34.38
C MET A 169 10.96 -54.71 34.57
N LYS A 170 11.71 -53.81 35.22
CA LYS A 170 13.11 -54.05 35.59
C LYS A 170 13.23 -55.11 36.69
N ALA A 171 12.36 -55.10 37.69
CA ALA A 171 12.34 -56.09 38.77
C ALA A 171 12.01 -57.51 38.27
N ILE A 172 11.22 -57.64 37.19
CA ILE A 172 10.88 -58.92 36.55
C ILE A 172 11.96 -59.37 35.54
N GLY A 173 13.06 -58.61 35.38
CA GLY A 173 14.24 -59.02 34.61
C GLY A 173 14.37 -58.39 33.22
N SER A 174 13.58 -57.36 32.89
CA SER A 174 13.73 -56.67 31.60
C SER A 174 15.07 -55.91 31.51
N LYS A 175 15.80 -56.11 30.42
CA LYS A 175 17.08 -55.43 30.16
C LYS A 175 16.83 -53.93 29.89
N ASN A 176 17.69 -53.05 30.43
CA ASN A 176 17.63 -51.59 30.22
C ASN A 176 17.57 -51.17 28.73
N LYS A 177 18.12 -51.98 27.82
CA LYS A 177 18.05 -51.76 26.37
C LYS A 177 16.60 -51.81 25.84
N ASN A 178 15.75 -52.66 26.41
CA ASN A 178 14.34 -52.79 26.04
C ASN A 178 13.51 -51.64 26.60
N ILE A 179 13.81 -51.18 27.82
CA ILE A 179 13.14 -50.00 28.42
C ILE A 179 13.50 -48.72 27.66
N LYS A 180 14.78 -48.52 27.29
CA LYS A 180 15.19 -47.41 26.41
C LYS A 180 14.51 -47.49 25.03
N LYS A 181 14.34 -48.69 24.48
CA LYS A 181 13.62 -48.87 23.21
C LYS A 181 12.14 -48.48 23.32
N ILE A 182 11.50 -48.62 24.47
CA ILE A 182 10.09 -48.21 24.68
C ILE A 182 9.97 -46.70 24.96
N LEU A 183 10.98 -46.07 25.55
CA LEU A 183 11.01 -44.63 25.85
C LEU A 183 11.38 -43.74 24.65
N PHE A 184 12.18 -44.26 23.72
CA PHE A 184 12.77 -43.49 22.61
C PHE A 184 12.47 -44.08 21.21
N SER A 185 11.58 -45.08 21.11
CA SER A 185 11.00 -45.56 19.84
C SER A 185 9.55 -45.15 19.74
#